data_AF-A0AAU2U5P6-F1
#
_entry.id   AF-A0AAU2U5P6-F1
#
_cell.length_a   1.000
_cell.length_b   1.000
_cell.length_c   1.000
_cell.angle_alpha   90.00
_cell.angle_beta   90.00
_cell.angle_gamma   90.00
#
_symmetry.space_group_name_H-M   'P 1'
#
loop_
_entity.id
_entity.type
_entity.pdbx_description
1 polymer ?
#
loop_
_entity_poly.entity_id
_entity_poly.type
_entity_poly.pdbx_seq_one_letter_code
_entity_poly.pdbx_strand_id
1 'polypeptide(L)'
;MPAPSAGQFLQNALNRAGITSRSDGDGASSYIAIPVGAHGIIMVTGMTGRAKENETDYRPIEHQGWGAVYYPDTKADDGDFTEFYRSTTPDLAQDTARVVKAVQDVIAQRSAS
;
A
#
# COMPACT_ATOMS: atom_id res chain seq x y z
N MET A 1 10.28 22.20 -7.99
CA MET A 1 9.20 21.20 -7.84
C MET A 1 9.12 20.83 -6.38
N PRO A 2 7.92 20.75 -5.76
CA PRO A 2 7.79 20.24 -4.40
C PRO A 2 8.33 18.81 -4.32
N ALA A 3 8.89 18.42 -3.17
CA ALA A 3 9.33 17.05 -2.94
C ALA A 3 8.12 16.10 -2.98
N PRO A 4 8.25 14.90 -3.57
CA PRO A 4 7.14 13.95 -3.62
C PRO A 4 6.74 13.50 -2.21
N SER A 5 5.45 13.24 -1.98
CA SER A 5 4.95 12.61 -0.75
C SER A 5 5.44 11.17 -0.64
N ALA A 6 5.33 10.57 0.56
CA ALA A 6 5.64 9.16 0.74
C ALA A 6 4.75 8.25 -0.13
N GLY A 7 3.47 8.59 -0.29
CA GLY A 7 2.53 7.92 -1.20
C GLY A 7 2.97 8.00 -2.66
N GLN A 8 3.42 9.18 -3.12
CA GLN A 8 3.98 9.35 -4.46
C GLN A 8 5.28 8.56 -4.63
N PHE A 9 6.12 8.47 -3.61
CA PHE A 9 7.32 7.63 -3.62
C PHE A 9 6.97 6.14 -3.80
N LEU A 10 5.99 5.65 -3.04
CA LEU A 10 5.48 4.29 -3.15
C LEU A 10 4.86 4.01 -4.53
N GLN A 11 3.98 4.88 -5.03
CA GLN A 11 3.34 4.72 -6.34
C GLN A 11 4.37 4.69 -7.47
N ASN A 12 5.42 5.50 -7.41
CA ASN A 12 6.52 5.46 -8.36
C ASN A 12 7.29 4.12 -8.31
N ALA A 13 7.49 3.56 -7.11
CA ALA A 13 8.15 2.26 -6.96
C ALA A 13 7.29 1.10 -7.50
N LEU A 14 5.98 1.11 -7.25
CA LEU A 14 5.03 0.16 -7.83
C LEU A 14 5.03 0.23 -9.36
N ASN A 15 4.98 1.44 -9.92
CA ASN A 15 5.04 1.66 -11.36
C ASN A 15 6.34 1.10 -11.96
N ARG A 16 7.51 1.37 -11.35
CA ARG A 16 8.80 0.79 -11.80
C ARG A 16 8.83 -0.74 -11.72
N ALA A 17 8.06 -1.34 -10.82
CA ALA A 17 7.91 -2.78 -10.71
C ALA A 17 6.86 -3.37 -11.68
N GLY A 18 6.25 -2.55 -12.54
CA GLY A 18 5.21 -2.97 -13.49
C GLY A 18 3.84 -3.20 -12.85
N ILE A 19 3.60 -2.66 -11.65
CA ILE A 19 2.36 -2.87 -10.88
C ILE A 19 1.44 -1.66 -11.06
N THR A 20 0.29 -1.90 -11.66
CA THR A 20 -0.78 -0.90 -11.78
C THR A 20 -1.30 -0.54 -10.39
N SER A 21 -1.34 0.75 -10.10
CA SER A 21 -1.86 1.29 -8.84
C SER A 21 -2.47 2.66 -9.06
N ARG A 22 -3.32 3.09 -8.13
CA ARG A 22 -3.86 4.44 -8.08
C ARG A 22 -3.89 4.94 -6.64
N SER A 23 -3.78 6.25 -6.47
CA SER A 23 -4.08 6.88 -5.18
C SER A 23 -5.60 6.90 -4.99
N ASP A 24 -6.05 6.60 -3.79
CA ASP A 24 -7.46 6.56 -3.43
C ASP A 24 -7.63 6.91 -1.94
N GLY A 25 -8.87 7.11 -1.50
CA GLY A 25 -9.15 7.54 -0.14
C GLY A 25 -10.40 8.40 -0.02
N ASP A 26 -10.63 8.87 1.20
CA ASP A 26 -11.69 9.77 1.58
C ASP A 26 -11.17 10.84 2.55
N GLY A 27 -12.07 11.55 3.25
CA GLY A 27 -11.67 12.57 4.23
C GLY A 27 -10.99 12.02 5.49
N ALA A 28 -11.01 10.71 5.72
CA ALA A 28 -10.50 10.04 6.91
C ALA A 28 -9.30 9.13 6.63
N SER A 29 -9.08 8.72 5.37
CA SER A 29 -7.99 7.82 4.98
C SER A 29 -7.47 8.13 3.58
N SER A 30 -6.18 7.95 3.37
CA SER A 30 -5.56 7.90 2.05
C SER A 30 -4.73 6.62 1.92
N TYR A 31 -4.81 5.98 0.75
CA TYR A 31 -4.11 4.73 0.48
C TYR A 31 -3.74 4.61 -1.01
N ILE A 32 -2.79 3.73 -1.29
CA ILE A 32 -2.49 3.29 -2.65
C ILE A 32 -3.25 1.99 -2.90
N ALA A 33 -4.20 2.05 -3.83
CA ALA A 33 -5.02 0.95 -4.30
C ALA A 33 -4.33 0.20 -5.45
N ILE A 34 -4.18 -1.12 -5.32
CA ILE A 34 -3.62 -2.01 -6.33
C ILE A 34 -4.67 -3.07 -6.66
N PRO A 35 -5.28 -3.04 -7.85
CA PRO A 35 -6.22 -4.09 -8.28
C PRO A 35 -5.53 -5.45 -8.41
N VAL A 36 -6.19 -6.51 -7.95
CA VAL A 36 -5.71 -7.90 -8.05
C VAL A 36 -6.84 -8.81 -8.53
N GLY A 37 -6.68 -9.43 -9.70
CA GLY A 37 -7.74 -10.23 -10.32
C GLY A 37 -8.96 -9.39 -10.72
N ALA A 38 -10.15 -10.00 -10.74
CA ALA A 38 -11.38 -9.33 -11.17
C ALA A 38 -12.04 -8.46 -10.08
N HIS A 39 -11.87 -8.83 -8.80
CA HIS A 39 -12.61 -8.24 -7.67
C HIS A 39 -11.75 -7.87 -6.47
N GLY A 40 -10.48 -8.28 -6.44
CA GLY A 40 -9.59 -8.05 -5.31
C GLY A 40 -8.88 -6.70 -5.38
N ILE A 41 -8.56 -6.16 -4.22
CA ILE A 41 -7.73 -4.96 -4.08
C ILE A 41 -6.73 -5.15 -2.94
N ILE A 42 -5.50 -4.70 -3.16
CA ILE A 42 -4.56 -4.44 -2.10
C ILE A 42 -4.61 -2.95 -1.78
N MET A 43 -4.66 -2.63 -0.50
CA MET A 43 -4.50 -1.25 -0.01
C MET A 43 -3.18 -1.14 0.74
N VAL A 44 -2.38 -0.13 0.40
CA VAL A 44 -1.15 0.21 1.12
C VAL A 44 -1.28 1.62 1.69
N THR A 45 -1.09 1.76 3.00
CA THR A 45 -1.14 3.05 3.70
C THR A 45 -0.13 3.08 4.85
N GLY A 46 0.02 4.21 5.54
CA GLY A 46 0.87 4.26 6.72
C GLY A 46 0.40 3.26 7.79
N MET A 47 1.35 2.64 8.47
CA MET A 47 1.12 1.49 9.33
C MET A 47 0.21 1.80 10.52
N THR A 48 -0.72 0.89 10.81
CA THR A 48 -1.61 0.92 11.98
C THR A 48 -0.84 1.08 13.30
N GLY A 49 -1.35 1.93 14.20
CA GLY A 49 -0.75 2.22 15.50
C GLY A 49 0.45 3.18 15.44
N ARG A 50 0.68 3.86 14.31
CA ARG A 50 1.72 4.90 14.13
C ARG A 50 1.09 6.25 13.82
N ALA A 51 1.89 7.31 13.90
CA ALA A 51 1.39 8.68 13.74
C ALA A 51 0.87 8.99 12.32
N LYS A 52 1.20 8.16 11.34
CA LYS A 52 0.77 8.30 9.93
C LYS A 52 -0.16 7.17 9.50
N GLU A 53 -0.79 6.49 10.46
CA GLU A 53 -1.80 5.48 10.16
C GLU A 53 -2.87 6.02 9.20
N ASN A 54 -3.24 5.24 8.20
CA ASN A 54 -4.24 5.61 7.19
C ASN A 54 -3.88 6.87 6.38
N GLU A 55 -2.61 7.28 6.37
CA GLU A 55 -2.13 8.41 5.57
C GLU A 55 -1.09 7.96 4.53
N THR A 56 -1.02 8.69 3.42
CA THR A 56 0.03 8.56 2.40
C THR A 56 0.62 9.91 1.97
N ASP A 57 -0.06 11.02 2.25
CA ASP A 57 0.30 12.36 1.79
C ASP A 57 1.32 13.09 2.68
N TYR A 58 1.94 12.39 3.62
CA TYR A 58 2.99 12.93 4.48
C TYR A 58 4.35 13.03 3.76
N ARG A 59 5.25 13.87 4.29
CA ARG A 59 6.59 14.03 3.73
C ARG A 59 7.41 12.76 3.94
N PRO A 60 8.31 12.37 3.02
CA PRO A 60 9.16 11.19 3.16
C PRO A 60 9.89 11.05 4.51
N ILE A 61 10.34 12.16 5.10
CA ILE A 61 11.05 12.19 6.39
C ILE A 61 10.15 11.86 7.60
N GLU A 62 8.83 11.89 7.43
CA GLU A 62 7.84 11.56 8.47
C GLU A 62 7.44 10.09 8.43
N HIS A 63 8.04 9.29 7.55
CA HIS A 63 7.70 7.89 7.38
C HIS A 63 7.97 7.08 8.65
N GLN A 64 6.96 6.30 9.05
CA GLN A 64 7.00 5.41 10.21
C GLN A 64 6.63 3.97 9.85
N GLY A 65 6.67 3.66 8.56
CA GLY A 65 6.40 2.35 7.99
C GLY A 65 5.04 2.25 7.28
N TRP A 66 4.98 1.34 6.31
CA TRP A 66 3.81 0.93 5.54
C TRP A 66 3.08 -0.24 6.21
N GLY A 67 1.76 -0.26 6.08
CA GLY A 67 0.91 -1.44 6.25
C GLY A 67 0.26 -1.79 4.91
N ALA A 68 0.05 -3.07 4.66
CA ALA A 68 -0.72 -3.52 3.51
C ALA A 68 -1.70 -4.64 3.84
N VAL A 69 -2.91 -4.48 3.33
CA VAL A 69 -4.02 -5.41 3.48
C VAL A 69 -4.55 -5.79 2.11
N TYR A 70 -5.10 -7.00 2.01
CA TYR A 70 -5.79 -7.49 0.82
C TYR A 70 -7.26 -7.71 1.14
N TYR A 71 -8.14 -7.14 0.31
CA TYR A 71 -9.57 -7.41 0.29
C TYR A 71 -9.89 -8.29 -0.94
N PRO A 72 -10.49 -9.49 -0.75
CA PRO A 72 -10.83 -10.40 -1.84
C PRO A 72 -12.03 -9.95 -2.67
N ASP A 73 -12.93 -9.17 -2.07
CA ASP A 73 -14.10 -8.60 -2.74
C ASP A 73 -14.37 -7.20 -2.19
N THR A 74 -14.25 -6.19 -3.06
CA THR A 74 -14.54 -4.79 -2.70
C THR A 74 -16.03 -4.47 -2.60
N LYS A 75 -16.91 -5.44 -2.83
CA LYS A 75 -18.37 -5.29 -2.71
C LYS A 75 -18.93 -5.86 -1.40
N ALA A 76 -18.16 -6.68 -0.70
CA ALA A 76 -18.51 -7.13 0.63
C ALA A 76 -18.11 -6.02 1.63
N ASP A 77 -19.00 -5.69 2.56
CA ASP A 77 -18.73 -4.72 3.63
C ASP A 77 -17.36 -4.99 4.29
N ASP A 78 -16.71 -3.91 4.72
CA ASP A 78 -15.29 -3.71 5.07
C ASP A 78 -14.60 -4.68 6.08
N GLY A 79 -15.18 -5.84 6.39
CA GLY A 79 -14.71 -6.77 7.42
C GLY A 79 -13.72 -7.84 6.96
N ASP A 80 -13.81 -8.32 5.72
CA ASP A 80 -12.98 -9.45 5.27
C ASP A 80 -11.70 -8.96 4.57
N PHE A 81 -10.67 -8.67 5.35
CA PHE A 81 -9.33 -8.40 4.84
C PHE A 81 -8.26 -9.27 5.47
N THR A 82 -7.15 -9.42 4.76
CA THR A 82 -5.94 -10.07 5.28
C THR A 82 -4.80 -9.06 5.29
N GLU A 83 -4.28 -8.72 6.47
CA GLU A 83 -3.00 -8.03 6.60
C GLU A 83 -1.88 -9.00 6.20
N PHE A 84 -1.14 -8.66 5.15
CA PHE A 84 -0.02 -9.48 4.66
C PHE A 84 1.32 -8.76 4.77
N TYR A 85 1.31 -7.46 5.04
CA TYR A 85 2.52 -6.68 5.25
C TYR A 85 2.36 -5.72 6.41
N ARG A 86 3.31 -5.76 7.33
CA ARG A 86 3.48 -4.79 8.40
C ARG A 86 4.95 -4.41 8.49
N SER A 87 5.23 -3.13 8.31
CA SER A 87 6.60 -2.62 8.32
C SER A 87 7.28 -2.83 9.68
N THR A 88 8.60 -3.02 9.62
CA THR A 88 9.49 -3.12 10.79
C THR A 88 10.58 -2.04 10.77
N THR A 89 10.53 -1.12 9.80
CA THR A 89 11.58 -0.11 9.59
C THR A 89 10.97 1.24 9.22
N PRO A 90 11.45 2.36 9.81
CA PRO A 90 11.05 3.69 9.40
C PRO A 90 11.83 4.21 8.17
N ASP A 91 12.77 3.43 7.62
CA ASP A 91 13.48 3.81 6.39
C ASP A 91 12.56 3.65 5.19
N LEU A 92 12.13 4.78 4.60
CA LEU A 92 11.16 4.78 3.50
C LEU A 92 11.62 3.96 2.30
N ALA A 93 12.88 4.07 1.89
CA ALA A 93 13.36 3.40 0.68
C ALA A 93 13.37 1.88 0.87
N GLN A 94 13.91 1.42 2.01
CA GLN A 94 13.93 0.02 2.37
C GLN A 94 12.52 -0.54 2.57
N ASP A 95 11.65 0.21 3.25
CA ASP A 95 10.30 -0.23 3.52
C ASP A 95 9.44 -0.30 2.25
N THR A 96 9.53 0.72 1.40
CA THR A 96 8.87 0.72 0.09
C THR A 96 9.33 -0.47 -0.77
N ALA A 97 10.63 -0.81 -0.78
CA ALA A 97 11.10 -1.97 -1.53
C ALA A 97 10.51 -3.29 -0.98
N ARG A 98 10.39 -3.41 0.33
CA ARG A 98 9.85 -4.61 1.00
C ARG A 98 8.34 -4.75 0.77
N VAL A 99 7.56 -3.68 0.90
CA VAL A 99 6.11 -3.74 0.64
C VAL A 99 5.83 -4.01 -0.84
N VAL A 100 6.61 -3.44 -1.77
CA VAL A 100 6.49 -3.74 -3.21
C VAL A 100 6.74 -5.22 -3.47
N LYS A 101 7.77 -5.82 -2.86
CA LYS A 101 8.03 -7.26 -2.98
C LYS A 101 6.87 -8.09 -2.43
N ALA A 102 6.36 -7.74 -1.25
CA ALA A 102 5.22 -8.44 -0.65
C ALA A 102 3.96 -8.39 -1.55
N VAL A 103 3.69 -7.23 -2.17
CA VAL A 103 2.62 -7.06 -3.16
C VAL A 103 2.83 -7.99 -4.35
N GLN A 104 4.05 -8.09 -4.89
CA GLN A 104 4.35 -9.00 -6.00
C GLN A 104 4.07 -10.47 -5.62
N ASP A 105 4.48 -10.88 -4.42
CA ASP A 105 4.25 -12.25 -3.94
C ASP A 105 2.74 -12.55 -3.83
N VAL A 106 1.93 -11.60 -3.34
CA VAL A 106 0.46 -11.71 -3.23
C VAL A 106 -0.19 -11.83 -4.62
N ILE A 107 0.25 -11.03 -5.60
CA ILE A 107 -0.24 -11.06 -6.98
C ILE A 107 0.12 -12.39 -7.65
N ALA A 108 1.36 -12.86 -7.47
CA ALA A 108 1.85 -14.09 -8.08
C ALA A 108 1.08 -15.33 -7.57
N GLN A 109 0.85 -15.41 -6.26
CA GLN A 109 0.08 -16.50 -5.64
C GLN A 109 -1.36 -16.60 -6.20
N ARG A 110 -1.96 -15.44 -6.49
CA ARG A 110 -3.35 -15.36 -7.00
C ARG A 110 -3.49 -15.54 -8.49
N SER A 111 -2.40 -15.34 -9.24
CA SER A 111 -2.37 -15.61 -10.68
C SER A 111 -2.16 -17.09 -11.00
N ALA A 112 -1.72 -17.89 -10.02
CA ALA A 112 -1.51 -19.33 -10.13
C ALA A 112 -2.72 -20.17 -9.67
N SER A 113 -3.77 -19.52 -9.15
CA SER A 113 -5.02 -20.15 -8.69
C SER A 113 -6.11 -19.98 -9.74
#